data_AF-A0A1M6TJC1-F1
#
_entry.id   AF-A0A1M6TJC1-F1
#
_cell.length_a   1.000
_cell.length_b   1.000
_cell.length_c   1.000
_cell.angle_alpha   90.00
_cell.angle_beta   90.00
_cell.angle_gamma   90.00
#
_symmetry.space_group_name_H-M   'P 1'
#
loop_
_entity.id
_entity.type
_entity.pdbx_description
1 polymer ?
#
loop_
_entity_poly.entity_id
_entity_poly.type
_entity_poly.pdbx_seq_one_letter_code
_entity_poly.pdbx_strand_id
1 'polypeptide(L)'
;MDRLLLSLYTGSLFLLVFVVAPVLTRSTDYKNLAGRLYGRILWRFYLLALFLLLAYLILSDEKLYSTLLIMGLLSNVLLSHYIKLYKRTEVGDIDLLSYNDPKRARFRKLSYLSTFLLFCNFILAVFVLFTITKTKN
;
A
#
# COMPACT_ATOMS: atom_id res chain seq x y z
N MET A 1 -10.83 -14.68 -15.90
CA MET A 1 -11.00 -13.22 -15.77
C MET A 1 -10.52 -12.77 -14.39
N ASP A 2 -11.03 -13.42 -13.34
CA ASP A 2 -10.44 -13.56 -12.00
C ASP A 2 -8.89 -13.49 -11.93
N ARG A 3 -8.17 -14.35 -12.68
CA ARG A 3 -6.70 -14.39 -12.69
C ARG A 3 -6.06 -13.11 -13.21
N LEU A 4 -6.65 -12.49 -14.24
CA LEU A 4 -6.15 -11.24 -14.81
C LEU A 4 -6.29 -10.09 -13.81
N LEU A 5 -7.44 -10.00 -13.14
CA LEU A 5 -7.68 -9.00 -12.08
C LEU A 5 -6.70 -9.16 -10.92
N LEU A 6 -6.50 -10.40 -10.45
CA LEU A 6 -5.57 -10.69 -9.37
C LEU A 6 -4.11 -10.45 -9.78
N SER A 7 -3.72 -10.77 -11.01
CA SER A 7 -2.39 -10.48 -11.55
C SER A 7 -2.13 -8.97 -11.67
N LEU A 8 -3.10 -8.19 -12.15
CA LEU A 8 -3.01 -6.72 -12.19
C LEU A 8 -2.88 -6.12 -10.79
N TYR A 9 -3.68 -6.60 -9.84
CA TYR A 9 -3.59 -6.20 -8.45
C TYR A 9 -2.21 -6.55 -7.84
N THR A 10 -1.74 -7.77 -8.07
CA THR A 10 -0.44 -8.24 -7.57
C THR A 10 0.73 -7.45 -8.18
N GLY A 11 0.69 -7.21 -9.50
CA GLY A 11 1.71 -6.44 -10.20
C GLY A 11 1.75 -4.97 -9.78
N SER A 12 0.58 -4.36 -9.53
CA SER A 12 0.53 -2.99 -9.01
C SER A 12 1.06 -2.87 -7.57
N LEU A 13 0.78 -3.86 -6.71
CA LEU A 13 1.41 -3.96 -5.40
C LEU A 13 2.93 -4.11 -5.49
N PHE A 14 3.42 -4.98 -6.37
CA PHE A 14 4.85 -5.14 -6.63
C PHE A 14 5.50 -3.80 -7.00
N LEU A 15 4.91 -3.09 -7.98
CA LEU A 15 5.41 -1.79 -8.43
C LEU A 15 5.43 -0.77 -7.29
N LEU A 16 4.40 -0.74 -6.44
CA LEU A 16 4.38 0.15 -5.28
C LEU A 16 5.46 -0.16 -4.26
N VAL A 17 5.58 -1.43 -3.86
CA VAL A 17 6.44 -1.85 -2.75
C VAL A 17 7.91 -1.85 -3.15
N PHE A 18 8.25 -2.30 -4.36
CA PHE A 18 9.64 -2.52 -4.77
C PHE A 18 10.21 -1.43 -5.67
N VAL A 19 9.35 -0.64 -6.32
CA VAL A 19 9.81 0.41 -7.24
C VAL A 19 9.48 1.79 -6.69
N VAL A 20 8.20 2.12 -6.52
CA VAL A 20 7.76 3.48 -6.17
C VAL A 20 8.19 3.87 -4.76
N ALA A 21 7.94 3.03 -3.75
CA ALA A 21 8.30 3.35 -2.38
C ALA A 21 9.83 3.51 -2.21
N PRO A 22 10.71 2.59 -2.68
CA PRO A 22 12.15 2.76 -2.55
C PRO A 22 12.69 3.96 -3.32
N VAL A 23 12.22 4.22 -4.54
CA VAL A 23 12.68 5.36 -5.35
C VAL A 23 12.34 6.69 -4.68
N LEU A 24 11.12 6.84 -4.16
CA LEU A 24 10.71 8.10 -3.53
C LEU A 24 11.28 8.27 -2.12
N THR A 25 11.37 7.21 -1.33
CA THR A 25 11.82 7.31 0.07
C THR A 25 13.33 7.38 0.25
N ARG A 26 14.13 6.95 -0.74
CA ARG A 26 15.59 7.06 -0.73
C ARG A 26 16.11 8.42 -1.18
N SER A 27 15.27 9.30 -1.71
CA SER A 27 15.68 10.68 -1.99
C SER A 27 16.11 11.38 -0.70
N THR A 28 17.36 11.87 -0.66
CA THR A 28 17.92 12.61 0.47
C THR A 28 17.42 14.05 0.49
N ASP A 29 17.26 14.62 -0.70
CA ASP A 29 16.83 15.99 -0.91
C ASP A 29 15.31 16.05 -1.08
N TYR A 30 14.66 16.97 -0.34
CA TYR A 30 13.22 17.22 -0.38
C TYR A 30 12.33 16.04 0.06
N LYS A 31 12.61 15.43 1.22
CA LYS A 31 11.82 14.31 1.75
C LYS A 31 10.36 14.68 1.93
N ASN A 32 10.05 15.93 2.30
CA ASN A 32 8.67 16.38 2.43
C ASN A 32 7.91 16.31 1.10
N LEU A 33 8.55 16.72 0.00
CA LEU A 33 8.00 16.67 -1.34
C LEU A 33 7.81 15.22 -1.79
N ALA A 34 8.82 14.37 -1.60
CA ALA A 34 8.76 12.95 -1.94
C ALA A 34 7.61 12.24 -1.20
N GLY A 35 7.45 12.52 0.10
CA GLY A 35 6.33 11.98 0.90
C GLY A 35 4.96 12.47 0.41
N ARG A 36 4.83 13.73 -0.03
CA ARG A 36 3.58 14.23 -0.64
C ARG A 36 3.29 13.55 -1.98
N LEU A 37 4.31 13.34 -2.81
CA LEU A 37 4.17 12.66 -4.09
C LEU A 37 3.75 11.20 -3.89
N TYR A 38 4.45 10.48 -3.01
CA TYR A 38 4.11 9.11 -2.65
C TYR A 38 2.67 9.00 -2.14
N GLY A 39 2.27 9.90 -1.23
CA GLY A 39 0.89 9.94 -0.72
C GLY A 39 -0.15 10.13 -1.83
N ARG A 40 0.10 10.98 -2.82
CA ARG A 40 -0.81 11.16 -3.97
C ARG A 40 -0.93 9.89 -4.83
N ILE A 41 0.19 9.21 -5.06
CA ILE A 41 0.20 7.93 -5.79
C ILE A 41 -0.60 6.89 -5.02
N LEU A 42 -0.38 6.78 -3.70
CA LEU A 42 -1.08 5.85 -2.82
C LEU A 42 -2.61 6.02 -2.88
N TRP A 43 -3.10 7.25 -2.79
CA TRP A 43 -4.55 7.51 -2.82
C TRP A 43 -5.20 7.11 -4.15
N ARG A 44 -4.51 7.32 -5.27
CA ARG A 44 -4.98 6.86 -6.59
C ARG A 44 -4.93 5.33 -6.70
N PHE A 45 -3.85 4.73 -6.21
CA PHE A 45 -3.72 3.29 -6.14
C PHE A 45 -4.85 2.66 -5.33
N TYR A 46 -5.17 3.19 -4.14
CA TYR A 46 -6.21 2.61 -3.28
C TYR A 46 -7.57 2.54 -3.95
N LEU A 47 -7.94 3.59 -4.69
CA LEU A 47 -9.19 3.60 -5.42
C LEU A 47 -9.22 2.50 -6.49
N LEU A 48 -8.17 2.43 -7.32
CA LEU A 48 -8.06 1.43 -8.39
C LEU A 48 -7.97 0.01 -7.84
N ALA A 49 -7.16 -0.20 -6.81
CA ALA A 49 -6.98 -1.45 -6.11
C ALA A 49 -8.29 -1.96 -5.50
N LEU A 50 -9.07 -1.08 -4.89
CA LEU A 50 -10.36 -1.44 -4.31
C LEU A 50 -11.33 -1.91 -5.41
N PHE A 51 -11.42 -1.18 -6.54
CA PHE A 51 -12.27 -1.61 -7.66
C PHE A 51 -11.82 -2.93 -8.27
N LEU A 52 -10.51 -3.15 -8.43
CA LEU A 52 -9.97 -4.42 -8.90
C LEU A 52 -10.35 -5.57 -7.96
N LEU A 53 -10.21 -5.37 -6.65
CA LEU A 53 -10.55 -6.39 -5.65
C LEU A 53 -12.06 -6.63 -5.53
N LEU A 54 -12.89 -5.60 -5.69
CA LEU A 54 -14.35 -5.76 -5.74
C LEU A 54 -14.78 -6.53 -6.98
N ALA A 55 -14.22 -6.22 -8.15
CA ALA A 55 -14.47 -6.98 -9.37
C ALA A 55 -14.02 -8.44 -9.21
N TYR A 56 -12.85 -8.66 -8.60
CA TYR A 56 -12.35 -10.00 -8.28
C TYR A 56 -13.27 -10.73 -7.29
N LEU A 57 -13.73 -10.06 -6.24
CA LEU A 57 -14.68 -10.60 -5.27
C LEU A 57 -15.99 -11.02 -5.94
N ILE A 58 -16.50 -10.26 -6.91
CA ILE A 58 -17.75 -10.60 -7.62
C ILE A 58 -17.53 -11.82 -8.52
N LEU A 59 -16.43 -11.86 -9.27
CA LEU A 59 -16.17 -12.85 -10.33
C LEU A 59 -15.51 -14.16 -9.86
N SER A 60 -14.85 -14.15 -8.69
CA SER A 60 -14.13 -15.33 -8.16
C SER A 60 -15.05 -16.20 -7.31
N ASP A 61 -14.91 -17.52 -7.39
CA ASP A 61 -15.59 -18.47 -6.49
C ASP A 61 -14.97 -18.42 -5.08
N GLU A 62 -13.69 -18.05 -4.99
CA GLU A 62 -12.90 -18.00 -3.76
C GLU A 62 -13.11 -16.66 -3.01
N LYS A 63 -14.31 -16.47 -2.46
CA LYS A 63 -14.69 -15.23 -1.75
C LYS A 63 -13.82 -14.96 -0.52
N LEU A 64 -13.36 -16.01 0.18
CA LEU A 64 -12.53 -15.86 1.38
C LEU A 64 -11.23 -15.11 1.09
N TYR A 65 -10.49 -15.52 0.06
CA TYR A 65 -9.23 -14.86 -0.33
C TYR A 65 -9.47 -13.42 -0.78
N SER A 66 -10.53 -13.19 -1.54
CA SER A 66 -10.92 -11.85 -1.98
C SER A 66 -11.16 -10.92 -0.78
N THR A 67 -11.91 -11.39 0.22
CA THR A 67 -12.19 -10.65 1.45
C THR A 67 -10.91 -10.36 2.25
N LEU A 68 -10.00 -11.33 2.38
CA LEU A 68 -8.72 -11.13 3.07
C LEU A 68 -7.87 -10.03 2.39
N LEU A 69 -7.80 -10.03 1.06
CA LEU A 69 -7.06 -9.00 0.29
C LEU A 69 -7.69 -7.61 0.47
N ILE A 70 -9.03 -7.53 0.47
CA ILE A 70 -9.76 -6.27 0.70
C ILE A 70 -9.50 -5.77 2.12
N MET A 71 -9.56 -6.64 3.13
CA MET A 71 -9.25 -6.25 4.51
C MET A 71 -7.82 -5.71 4.62
N GLY A 72 -6.84 -6.39 4.02
CA GLY A 72 -5.46 -5.90 3.98
C GLY A 72 -5.32 -4.53 3.30
N LEU A 73 -6.06 -4.28 2.22
CA LEU A 73 -6.08 -2.99 1.53
C LEU A 73 -6.71 -1.91 2.42
N LEU A 74 -7.86 -2.18 3.01
CA LEU A 74 -8.59 -1.24 3.88
C LEU A 74 -7.79 -0.89 5.13
N SER A 75 -7.12 -1.87 5.76
CA SER A 75 -6.20 -1.60 6.87
C SER A 75 -5.10 -0.61 6.46
N ASN A 76 -4.57 -0.74 5.24
CA ASN A 76 -3.57 0.19 4.73
C ASN A 76 -4.14 1.59 4.44
N VAL A 77 -5.35 1.65 3.89
CA VAL A 77 -6.08 2.91 3.65
C VAL A 77 -6.29 3.66 4.97
N LEU A 78 -6.77 2.98 6.01
CA LEU A 78 -6.99 3.57 7.34
C LEU A 78 -5.68 4.08 7.94
N LEU A 79 -4.62 3.29 7.89
CA LEU A 79 -3.31 3.72 8.37
C LEU A 79 -2.76 4.90 7.57
N SER A 80 -2.93 4.89 6.24
CA SER A 80 -2.49 6.00 5.37
C SER A 80 -3.28 7.28 5.64
N HIS A 81 -4.56 7.16 5.93
CA HIS A 81 -5.39 8.28 6.38
C HIS A 81 -4.88 8.85 7.70
N TYR A 82 -4.60 7.97 8.67
CA TYR A 82 -4.03 8.36 9.96
C TYR A 82 -2.67 9.06 9.79
N ILE A 83 -1.77 8.53 8.95
CA ILE A 83 -0.47 9.14 8.64
C ILE A 83 -0.65 10.54 8.02
N LYS A 84 -1.60 10.69 7.09
CA LYS A 84 -1.91 11.97 6.45
C LYS A 84 -2.39 13.00 7.48
N LEU A 85 -3.27 12.59 8.39
CA LEU A 85 -3.76 13.44 9.46
C LEU A 85 -2.63 13.83 10.41
N TYR A 86 -1.88 12.85 10.92
CA TYR A 86 -0.73 13.07 11.81
C TYR A 86 0.31 14.01 11.19
N LYS A 87 0.63 13.85 9.90
CA LYS A 87 1.52 14.76 9.19
C LYS A 87 0.99 16.19 9.19
N ARG A 88 -0.31 16.37 8.93
CA ARG A 88 -0.94 17.68 8.82
C ARG A 88 -1.06 18.38 10.18
N THR A 89 -1.39 17.65 11.25
CA THR A 89 -1.71 18.24 12.56
C THR A 89 -0.50 18.35 13.47
N GLU A 90 0.43 17.39 13.43
CA GLU A 90 1.49 17.27 14.43
C GLU A 90 2.88 17.60 13.88
N VAL A 91 3.15 17.21 12.63
CA VAL A 91 4.51 17.18 12.07
C VAL A 91 4.78 18.38 11.17
N GLY A 92 3.85 18.74 10.29
CA GLY A 92 4.04 19.79 9.29
C GLY A 92 5.09 19.41 8.24
N ASP A 93 6.06 20.30 8.01
CA ASP A 93 7.17 20.06 7.10
C ASP A 93 8.28 19.23 7.79
N ILE A 94 8.45 17.98 7.34
CA ILE A 94 9.45 17.06 7.90
C ILE A 94 10.90 17.48 7.63
N ASP A 95 11.13 18.36 6.65
CA ASP A 95 12.48 18.83 6.31
C ASP A 95 12.95 19.90 7.32
N LEU A 96 12.02 20.54 8.05
CA LEU A 96 12.32 21.50 9.12
C LEU A 96 12.63 20.84 10.47
N LEU A 97 12.29 19.57 10.63
CA LEU A 97 12.48 18.83 11.89
C LEU A 97 13.82 18.12 11.91
N SER A 98 14.51 18.17 13.05
CA SER A 98 15.74 17.39 13.27
C SER A 98 15.49 15.89 13.06
N TYR A 99 16.52 15.15 12.67
CA TYR A 99 16.37 13.71 12.39
C TYR A 99 15.91 12.89 13.61
N ASN A 100 16.28 13.34 14.81
CA ASN A 100 15.97 12.71 16.10
C ASN A 100 14.68 13.24 16.73
N ASP A 101 13.98 14.17 16.08
CA ASP A 101 12.72 14.69 16.58
C ASP A 101 11.71 13.53 16.79
N PRO A 102 11.06 13.43 17.96
CA PRO A 102 10.17 12.32 18.27
C PRO A 102 8.97 12.24 17.32
N LYS A 103 8.47 13.39 16.83
CA LYS A 103 7.35 13.43 15.88
C LYS A 103 7.78 12.88 14.52
N ARG A 104 8.98 13.27 14.05
CA ARG A 104 9.57 12.73 12.83
C ARG A 104 9.84 11.23 12.94
N ALA A 105 10.33 10.77 14.09
CA ALA A 105 10.57 9.35 14.34
C ALA A 105 9.27 8.52 14.32
N ARG A 106 8.20 9.02 14.95
CA ARG A 106 6.88 8.39 14.91
C ARG A 106 6.30 8.36 13.50
N PHE A 107 6.37 9.48 12.77
CA PHE A 107 5.92 9.54 11.37
C PHE A 107 6.63 8.52 10.48
N ARG A 108 7.95 8.36 10.65
CA ARG A 108 8.75 7.35 9.95
C ARG A 108 8.34 5.93 10.29
N LYS A 109 8.14 5.61 11.58
CA LYS A 109 7.66 4.29 12.01
C LYS A 109 6.30 3.94 11.39
N LEU A 110 5.35 4.88 11.39
CA LEU A 110 4.03 4.68 10.77
C LEU A 110 4.15 4.49 9.25
N SER A 111 5.01 5.27 8.59
CA SER A 111 5.26 5.15 7.13
C SER A 111 5.84 3.77 6.77
N TYR A 112 6.79 3.27 7.57
CA TYR A 112 7.30 1.91 7.41
C TYR A 112 6.23 0.85 7.67
N LEU A 113 5.39 1.03 8.68
CA LEU A 113 4.28 0.12 8.95
C LEU A 113 3.30 0.05 7.78
N SER A 114 2.93 1.19 7.18
CA SER A 114 2.07 1.20 5.98
C SER A 114 2.73 0.48 4.80
N THR A 115 4.02 0.70 4.58
CA THR A 115 4.76 -0.01 3.51
C THR A 115 4.83 -1.51 3.79
N PHE A 116 5.06 -1.89 5.04
CA PHE A 116 5.08 -3.29 5.47
C PHE A 116 3.72 -3.97 5.29
N LEU A 117 2.61 -3.29 5.62
CA LEU A 117 1.27 -3.81 5.37
C LEU A 117 0.99 -4.01 3.87
N LEU A 118 1.47 -3.12 2.98
CA LEU A 118 1.37 -3.32 1.53
C LEU A 118 2.18 -4.54 1.10
N PHE A 119 3.37 -4.74 1.66
CA PHE A 119 4.21 -5.91 1.41
C PHE A 119 3.56 -7.21 1.89
N CYS A 120 2.96 -7.24 3.08
CA CYS A 120 2.19 -8.40 3.54
C CYS A 120 1.02 -8.70 2.61
N ASN A 121 0.31 -7.67 2.16
CA ASN A 121 -0.79 -7.84 1.22
C ASN A 121 -0.31 -8.31 -0.17
N PHE A 122 0.89 -7.91 -0.58
CA PHE A 122 1.57 -8.43 -1.77
C PHE A 122 1.88 -9.92 -1.65
N ILE A 123 2.49 -10.35 -0.54
CA ILE A 123 2.76 -11.77 -0.28
C ILE A 123 1.46 -12.57 -0.34
N LEU A 124 0.40 -12.08 0.30
CA LEU A 124 -0.90 -12.72 0.28
C LEU A 124 -1.46 -12.81 -1.15
N ALA A 125 -1.38 -11.74 -1.94
CA ALA A 125 -1.85 -11.73 -3.33
C ALA A 125 -1.10 -12.75 -4.20
N VAL A 126 0.23 -12.83 -4.05
CA VAL A 126 1.07 -13.84 -4.72
C VAL A 126 0.67 -15.26 -4.30
N PHE A 127 0.48 -15.50 -3.00
CA PHE A 127 0.05 -16.79 -2.47
C PHE A 127 -1.30 -17.23 -3.06
N VAL A 128 -2.28 -16.31 -3.11
CA VAL A 128 -3.61 -16.57 -3.69
C VAL A 128 -3.49 -16.88 -5.19
N LEU A 129 -2.66 -16.11 -5.92
CA LEU A 129 -2.44 -16.32 -7.35
C LEU A 129 -1.86 -17.72 -7.64
N PHE A 130 -0.88 -18.17 -6.86
CA PHE A 130 -0.31 -19.52 -6.99
C PHE A 130 -1.30 -20.61 -6.61
N THR A 131 -2.06 -20.42 -5.53
CA THR A 131 -3.06 -21.40 -5.06
C THR A 131 -4.14 -21.62 -6.13
N ILE A 132 -4.74 -20.55 -6.65
CA ILE A 132 -5.80 -20.63 -7.69
C ILE A 132 -5.26 -21.18 -9.01
N THR A 133 -3.97 -21.03 -9.27
CA THR A 133 -3.33 -21.62 -10.46
C THR A 133 -3.22 -23.13 -10.32
N LYS A 134 -2.90 -23.65 -9.13
CA LYS A 134 -2.78 -25.10 -8.88
C LYS A 134 -4.12 -25.84 -8.87
N THR A 135 -5.19 -25.25 -8.32
CA THR A 135 -6.48 -25.96 -8.15
C THR A 135 -7.24 -26.21 -9.46
N LYS A 136 -6.84 -25.59 -10.58
CA LYS A 136 -7.52 -25.70 -11.88
C LYS A 136 -6.68 -26.43 -12.95
N ASN A 137 -5.52 -26.97 -12.58
CA ASN A 137 -4.72 -27.92 -13.39
C ASN A 137 -4.92 -29.32 -12.82
#